data_AF-A0A2V1B664-F1
#
_entry.id   AF-A0A2V1B664-F1
#
_cell.length_a   1.000
_cell.length_b   1.000
_cell.length_c   1.000
_cell.angle_alpha   90.00
_cell.angle_beta   90.00
_cell.angle_gamma   90.00
#
_symmetry.space_group_name_H-M   'P 1'
#
loop_
_entity.id
_entity.type
_entity.pdbx_description
1 polymer ?
#
loop_
_entity_poly.entity_id
_entity_poly.type
_entity_poly.pdbx_seq_one_letter_code
_entity_poly.pdbx_strand_id
1 'polypeptide(L)'
;NRLLSLLKLYYNNIAVNLLRDPSSGPYRILIKFTCEFTKKYLGIKNANTFVLPEIIFNLSLILSPYIAFLGFIFTDNMFLALSLTSAENISELDISPSYKQLLLYLKPEIAGILVLRKSIRTLYSCEISLD
;
A
#
# COMPACT_ATOMS: atom_id res chain seq x y z
N ASN A 1 -0.92 -17.83 -14.50
CA ASN A 1 -0.78 -16.45 -15.03
C ASN A 1 -1.28 -15.31 -14.15
N ARG A 2 -2.30 -15.43 -13.27
CA ARG A 2 -2.77 -14.32 -12.39
C ARG A 2 -1.85 -14.01 -11.19
N LEU A 3 -1.19 -15.01 -10.61
CA LEU A 3 -0.26 -14.79 -9.48
C LEU A 3 1.01 -14.04 -9.91
N LEU A 4 1.55 -14.34 -11.10
CA LEU A 4 2.74 -13.67 -11.63
C LEU A 4 2.53 -12.16 -11.88
N SER A 5 1.30 -11.69 -12.08
CA SER A 5 1.03 -10.25 -12.21
C SER A 5 1.13 -9.48 -10.88
N LEU A 6 0.98 -10.14 -9.73
CA LEU A 6 1.21 -9.51 -8.42
C LEU A 6 2.69 -9.16 -8.22
N LEU A 7 3.60 -9.91 -8.85
CA LEU A 7 5.05 -9.61 -8.83
C LEU A 7 5.40 -8.34 -9.64
N LYS A 8 4.46 -7.81 -10.45
CA LYS A 8 4.63 -6.57 -11.22
C LYS A 8 3.86 -5.39 -10.61
N LEU A 9 3.64 -5.43 -9.30
CA LEU A 9 3.02 -4.34 -8.56
C LEU A 9 4.08 -3.28 -8.23
N TYR A 10 3.90 -2.07 -8.74
CA TYR A 10 4.74 -0.93 -8.42
C TYR A 10 4.12 -0.09 -7.31
N TYR A 11 4.94 0.67 -6.58
CA TYR A 11 4.43 1.60 -5.56
C TYR A 11 3.46 2.65 -6.14
N ASN A 12 3.63 3.06 -7.40
CA ASN A 12 2.66 3.94 -8.08
C ASN A 12 1.26 3.32 -8.23
N ASN A 13 1.15 1.99 -8.14
CA ASN A 13 -0.12 1.30 -8.15
C ASN A 13 -0.78 1.24 -6.77
N ILE A 14 -0.10 1.69 -5.72
CA ILE A 14 -0.59 1.74 -4.34
C ILE A 14 -1.09 3.14 -4.02
N ALA A 15 -2.31 3.23 -3.48
CA ALA A 15 -2.82 4.45 -2.89
C ALA A 15 -3.25 4.20 -1.44
N VAL A 16 -2.68 4.96 -0.51
CA VAL A 16 -3.08 4.94 0.90
C VAL A 16 -4.02 6.11 1.15
N ASN A 17 -5.21 5.82 1.67
CA ASN A 17 -6.21 6.83 1.98
C ASN A 17 -6.57 6.74 3.46
N LEU A 18 -6.74 7.89 4.09
CA LEU A 18 -7.37 8.00 5.39
C LEU A 18 -8.85 8.30 5.19
N LEU A 19 -9.73 7.51 5.80
CA LEU A 19 -11.18 7.61 5.67
C LEU A 19 -11.81 8.13 6.96
N ARG A 20 -12.71 9.12 6.82
CA ARG A 20 -13.58 9.59 7.89
C ARG A 20 -14.65 8.55 8.16
N ASP A 21 -14.79 8.17 9.44
CA ASP A 21 -15.89 7.32 9.87
C ASP A 21 -17.21 8.11 9.81
N PRO A 22 -18.24 7.58 9.12
CA PRO A 22 -19.51 8.28 8.95
C PRO A 22 -20.27 8.49 10.28
N SER A 23 -19.96 7.70 11.31
CA SER A 23 -20.52 7.80 12.65
C SER A 23 -19.63 8.59 13.61
N SER A 24 -18.65 9.35 13.10
CA SER A 24 -17.66 10.09 13.88
C SER A 24 -16.72 9.21 14.74
N GLY A 25 -16.54 7.94 14.34
CA GLY A 25 -15.49 7.09 14.89
C GLY A 25 -14.06 7.50 14.45
N PRO A 26 -13.04 6.74 14.87
CA PRO A 26 -11.65 7.02 14.49
C PRO A 26 -11.46 6.92 12.97
N TYR A 27 -10.50 7.68 12.46
CA TYR A 27 -10.10 7.59 11.06
C TYR A 27 -9.57 6.20 10.73
N ARG A 28 -9.91 5.69 9.54
CA ARG A 28 -9.51 4.34 9.08
C ARG A 28 -8.54 4.45 7.92
N ILE A 29 -7.43 3.72 7.98
CA ILE A 29 -6.48 3.68 6.88
C ILE A 29 -6.96 2.64 5.86
N LEU A 30 -6.90 2.99 4.58
CA LEU A 30 -7.38 2.17 3.50
C LEU A 30 -6.34 2.13 2.38
N ILE A 31 -5.80 0.93 2.16
CA ILE A 31 -4.81 0.68 1.11
C ILE A 31 -5.54 0.15 -0.13
N LYS A 32 -5.37 0.84 -1.26
CA LYS A 32 -5.90 0.46 -2.57
C LYS A 32 -4.78 0.07 -3.51
N PHE A 33 -5.00 -0.96 -4.32
CA PHE A 33 -4.14 -1.38 -5.41
C PHE A 33 -4.84 -1.23 -6.74
N THR A 34 -4.22 -0.53 -7.69
CA THR A 34 -4.72 -0.42 -9.06
C THR A 34 -3.88 -1.30 -9.97
N CYS A 35 -4.40 -2.47 -10.33
CA CYS A 35 -3.69 -3.42 -11.18
C CYS A 35 -4.01 -3.18 -12.66
N GLU A 36 -3.17 -2.39 -13.33
CA GLU A 36 -3.29 -2.12 -14.78
C GLU A 36 -3.03 -3.35 -15.66
N PHE A 37 -2.22 -4.30 -15.17
CA PHE A 37 -1.71 -5.42 -15.98
C PHE A 37 -2.72 -6.55 -16.24
N THR A 38 -3.84 -6.61 -15.51
CA THR A 38 -4.72 -7.80 -15.51
C THR A 38 -5.64 -7.92 -16.73
N LYS A 39 -5.63 -6.96 -17.68
CA LYS A 39 -6.58 -6.95 -18.82
C LYS A 39 -5.96 -6.79 -20.20
N LYS A 40 -4.67 -7.08 -20.41
CA LYS A 40 -4.04 -6.98 -21.74
C LYS A 40 -4.69 -7.84 -22.85
N TYR A 41 -5.43 -8.89 -22.49
CA TYR A 41 -6.05 -9.83 -23.45
C TYR A 41 -7.53 -9.55 -23.79
N LEU A 42 -8.19 -8.53 -23.20
CA LEU A 42 -9.64 -8.31 -23.35
C LEU A 42 -10.02 -6.90 -23.84
N GLY A 43 -9.09 -6.17 -24.47
CA GLY A 43 -9.29 -4.79 -24.94
C GLY A 43 -9.03 -3.72 -23.87
N ILE A 44 -9.19 -2.44 -24.24
CA ILE A 44 -9.06 -1.29 -23.34
C ILE A 44 -10.20 -1.35 -22.31
N LYS A 45 -9.94 -1.97 -21.15
CA LYS A 45 -10.83 -1.93 -19.99
C LYS A 45 -10.11 -1.24 -18.85
N ASN A 46 -10.83 -0.38 -18.12
CA ASN A 46 -10.33 0.31 -16.92
C ASN A 46 -9.64 -0.68 -15.97
N ALA A 47 -8.51 -0.25 -15.41
CA ALA A 47 -7.74 -1.01 -14.43
C ALA A 47 -8.64 -1.34 -13.22
N ASN A 48 -8.47 -2.54 -12.68
CA ASN A 48 -9.24 -2.93 -11.49
C ASN A 48 -8.54 -2.39 -10.24
N THR A 49 -9.30 -1.68 -9.41
CA THR A 49 -8.88 -1.27 -8.08
C THR A 49 -9.35 -2.28 -7.04
N PHE A 50 -8.42 -2.80 -6.26
CA PHE A 50 -8.67 -3.71 -5.15
C PHE A 50 -8.40 -2.97 -3.84
N VAL A 51 -9.25 -3.20 -2.84
CA VAL A 51 -9.06 -2.67 -1.49
C VAL A 51 -8.49 -3.80 -0.63
N LEU A 52 -7.42 -3.53 0.11
CA LEU A 52 -7.00 -4.46 1.16
C LEU A 52 -7.96 -4.34 2.34
N PRO A 53 -8.60 -5.44 2.75
CA PRO A 53 -9.39 -5.43 3.96
C PRO A 53 -8.47 -5.20 5.16
N GLU A 54 -8.77 -4.19 5.95
CA GLU A 54 -8.19 -4.02 7.28
C GLU A 54 -8.77 -5.14 8.16
N ILE A 55 -7.97 -6.17 8.47
CA ILE A 55 -8.40 -7.27 9.34
C ILE A 55 -8.25 -6.81 10.78
N ILE A 56 -9.25 -6.12 11.32
CA ILE A 56 -9.19 -5.44 12.63
C ILE A 56 -9.22 -6.42 13.83
N PHE A 57 -9.55 -7.70 13.61
CA PHE A 57 -9.69 -8.69 14.69
C PHE A 57 -9.10 -10.05 14.30
N ASN A 58 -7.79 -10.24 14.49
CA ASN A 58 -7.22 -11.58 14.66
C ASN A 58 -5.82 -11.52 15.32
N LEU A 59 -5.52 -12.46 16.21
CA LEU A 59 -4.19 -12.60 16.85
C LEU A 59 -3.06 -12.81 15.81
N SER A 60 -3.39 -13.23 14.60
CA SER A 60 -2.46 -13.34 13.46
C SER A 60 -2.19 -12.01 12.73
N LEU A 61 -2.58 -10.86 13.29
CA LEU A 61 -2.42 -9.51 12.72
C LEU A 61 -0.99 -9.19 12.26
N ILE A 62 0.03 -9.76 12.92
CA ILE A 62 1.45 -9.63 12.53
C ILE A 62 1.68 -10.13 11.08
N LEU A 63 0.92 -11.14 10.64
CA LEU A 63 1.00 -11.70 9.28
C LEU A 63 -0.11 -11.15 8.38
N SER A 64 -0.86 -10.14 8.82
CA SER A 64 -1.84 -9.49 7.96
C SER A 64 -1.10 -8.78 6.82
N PRO A 65 -1.48 -9.03 5.55
CA PRO A 65 -0.86 -8.36 4.42
C PRO A 65 -0.97 -6.83 4.57
N TYR A 66 -2.06 -6.34 5.14
CA TYR A 66 -2.27 -4.93 5.45
C TYR A 66 -1.16 -4.35 6.34
N ILE A 67 -0.85 -5.02 7.47
CA ILE A 67 0.20 -4.59 8.41
C ILE A 67 1.57 -4.67 7.75
N ALA A 68 1.84 -5.72 6.97
CA ALA A 68 3.09 -5.86 6.24
C ALA A 68 3.32 -4.72 5.23
N PHE A 69 2.31 -4.36 4.42
CA PHE A 69 2.42 -3.26 3.45
C PHE A 69 2.63 -1.91 4.14
N LEU A 70 1.89 -1.61 5.21
CA LEU A 70 2.12 -0.40 6.01
C LEU A 70 3.56 -0.39 6.57
N GLY A 71 4.01 -1.51 7.12
CA GLY A 71 5.37 -1.67 7.61
C GLY A 71 6.43 -1.38 6.55
N PHE A 72 6.26 -1.88 5.32
CA PHE A 72 7.17 -1.57 4.21
C PHE A 72 7.18 -0.08 3.87
N ILE A 73 6.00 0.56 3.78
CA ILE A 73 5.88 1.99 3.45
C ILE A 73 6.58 2.86 4.51
N PHE A 74 6.42 2.52 5.80
CA PHE A 74 7.08 3.24 6.90
C PHE A 74 8.59 2.99 6.96
N THR A 75 9.01 1.72 6.87
CA THR A 75 10.44 1.36 6.96
C THR A 75 11.24 2.03 5.85
N ASP A 76 10.66 2.10 4.66
CA ASP A 76 11.29 2.72 3.50
C ASP A 76 11.09 4.27 3.51
N ASN A 77 10.39 4.88 4.48
CA ASN A 77 10.07 6.33 4.53
C ASN A 77 9.45 6.84 3.22
N MET A 78 8.45 6.13 2.74
CA MET A 78 7.92 6.26 1.39
C MET A 78 6.85 7.35 1.25
N PHE A 79 6.29 7.84 2.37
CA PHE A 79 5.36 8.98 2.34
C PHE A 79 6.06 10.27 1.93
N LEU A 80 5.35 11.10 1.16
CA LEU A 80 5.83 12.43 0.77
C LEU A 80 5.92 13.36 1.98
N ALA A 81 4.96 13.26 2.90
CA ALA A 81 4.98 14.01 4.15
C ALA A 81 5.95 13.35 5.15
N LEU A 82 7.02 14.07 5.48
CA LEU A 82 8.08 13.59 6.38
C LEU A 82 7.60 13.34 7.81
N SER A 83 6.46 13.91 8.22
CA SER A 83 5.84 13.65 9.51
C SER A 83 5.17 12.29 9.61
N LEU A 84 4.94 11.58 8.50
CA LEU A 84 4.24 10.28 8.49
C LEU A 84 5.22 9.12 8.62
N THR A 85 5.81 8.98 9.81
CA THR A 85 6.79 7.92 10.13
C THR A 85 6.17 6.71 10.83
N SER A 86 4.94 6.83 11.35
CA SER A 86 4.22 5.76 12.03
C SER A 86 2.72 5.77 11.73
N ALA A 87 2.04 4.67 12.05
CA ALA A 87 0.58 4.57 11.92
C ALA A 87 -0.14 5.53 12.89
N GLU A 88 0.44 5.80 14.05
CA GLU A 88 -0.06 6.76 15.04
C GLU A 88 -0.13 8.16 14.43
N ASN A 89 0.93 8.60 13.75
CA ASN A 89 0.97 9.91 13.10
C ASN A 89 -0.09 10.04 11.99
N ILE A 90 -0.47 8.93 11.34
CA ILE A 90 -1.59 8.92 10.39
C ILE A 90 -2.93 9.05 11.12
N SER A 91 -3.09 8.40 12.28
CA SER A 91 -4.33 8.47 13.06
C SER A 91 -4.61 9.86 13.65
N GLU A 92 -3.56 10.65 13.88
CA GLU A 92 -3.63 12.04 14.35
C GLU A 92 -3.99 13.04 13.24
N LEU A 93 -3.93 12.64 11.98
CA LEU A 93 -4.28 13.52 10.87
C LEU A 93 -5.77 13.87 10.93
N ASP A 94 -6.09 15.16 10.91
CA ASP A 94 -7.46 15.61 10.77
C ASP A 94 -7.84 15.80 9.30
N ILE A 95 -8.99 15.26 8.92
CA ILE A 95 -9.57 15.47 7.61
C ILE A 95 -10.49 16.67 7.73
N SER A 96 -10.36 17.70 6.90
CA SER A 96 -11.32 18.83 6.95
C SER A 96 -12.78 18.32 6.82
N PRO A 97 -13.75 18.90 7.55
CA PRO A 97 -15.13 18.39 7.61
C PRO A 97 -15.83 18.34 6.25
N SER A 98 -15.36 19.13 5.27
CA SER A 98 -15.86 19.09 3.90
C SER A 98 -15.42 17.83 3.12
N TYR A 99 -14.43 17.09 3.61
CA TYR A 99 -13.85 15.91 2.95
C TYR A 99 -14.15 14.62 3.72
N LYS A 100 -14.44 13.56 2.97
CA LYS A 100 -14.69 12.21 3.52
C LYS A 100 -13.44 11.34 3.57
N GLN A 101 -12.42 11.69 2.78
CA GLN A 101 -11.18 10.95 2.66
C GLN A 101 -10.02 11.90 2.41
N LEU A 102 -8.83 11.52 2.86
CA LEU A 102 -7.57 12.20 2.60
C LEU A 102 -6.62 11.21 1.93
N LEU A 103 -6.14 11.54 0.73
CA LEU A 103 -5.15 10.74 0.02
C LEU A 103 -3.76 11.05 0.59
N LEU A 104 -3.04 10.01 1.02
CA LEU A 104 -1.66 10.11 1.49
C LEU A 104 -0.72 9.81 0.33
N TYR A 105 -0.03 10.86 -0.14
CA TYR A 105 0.86 10.74 -1.27
C TYR A 105 2.16 10.04 -0.88
N LEU A 106 2.58 9.10 -1.73
CA LEU A 106 3.92 8.53 -1.69
C LEU A 106 4.89 9.41 -2.50
N LYS A 107 6.19 9.30 -2.24
CA LYS A 107 7.22 10.02 -2.97
C LYS A 107 7.18 9.64 -4.47
N PRO A 108 7.35 10.59 -5.40
CA PRO A 108 7.36 10.27 -6.82
C PRO A 108 8.57 9.42 -7.23
N GLU A 109 9.68 9.55 -6.51
CA GLU A 109 10.96 8.84 -6.75
C GLU A 109 10.81 7.31 -6.69
N ILE A 110 9.84 6.83 -5.92
CA ILE A 110 9.66 5.40 -5.64
C ILE A 110 8.61 4.76 -6.55
N ALA A 111 7.94 5.56 -7.38
CA ALA A 111 6.83 5.16 -8.22
C ALA A 111 7.19 3.96 -9.12
N GLY A 112 8.43 3.88 -9.58
CA GLY A 112 8.95 2.80 -10.43
C GLY A 112 9.51 1.59 -9.68
N ILE A 113 9.45 1.56 -8.35
CA ILE A 113 9.98 0.45 -7.54
C ILE A 113 8.91 -0.63 -7.37
N LEU A 114 9.31 -1.89 -7.57
CA LEU A 114 8.47 -3.05 -7.29
C LEU A 114 8.26 -3.23 -5.79
N VAL A 115 7.02 -3.51 -5.41
CA VAL A 115 6.65 -3.68 -4.00
C VAL A 115 7.05 -5.06 -3.51
N LEU A 116 6.85 -6.09 -4.32
CA LEU A 116 7.33 -7.45 -4.05
C LEU A 116 8.70 -7.63 -4.70
N ARG A 117 9.75 -7.38 -3.93
CA ARG A 117 11.14 -7.54 -4.42
C ARG A 117 11.56 -9.00 -4.33
N LYS A 118 12.25 -9.47 -5.35
CA LYS A 118 12.82 -10.82 -5.39
C LYS A 118 14.01 -10.89 -4.43
N SER A 119 14.10 -11.95 -3.62
CA SER A 119 15.31 -12.24 -2.86
C SER A 119 16.19 -13.23 -3.59
N ILE A 120 17.51 -13.09 -3.45
CA ILE A 120 18.52 -14.00 -3.97
C ILE A 120 19.26 -14.55 -2.78
N ARG A 121 19.27 -15.88 -2.67
CA ARG A 121 20.01 -16.58 -1.61
C ARG A 121 21.45 -16.79 -2.08
N THR A 122 22.38 -16.21 -1.34
CA THR A 122 23.81 -16.45 -1.50
C THR A 122 24.25 -17.59 -0.57
N LEU A 123 25.52 -17.99 -0.63
CA LEU A 123 26.09 -19.01 0.25
C LEU A 123 25.95 -18.66 1.75
N TYR A 124 25.89 -17.38 2.09
CA TYR A 124 25.96 -16.91 3.48
C TYR A 124 24.85 -15.92 3.87
N SER A 125 24.12 -15.36 2.91
CA SER A 125 23.12 -14.31 3.13
C SER A 125 21.91 -14.44 2.20
N CYS A 126 20.89 -13.63 2.45
CA CYS A 126 19.78 -13.39 1.54
C CYS A 126 19.81 -11.92 1.18
N GLU A 127 19.93 -11.61 -0.11
CA GLU A 127 20.02 -10.24 -0.63
C GLU A 127 18.80 -9.90 -1.49
N ILE A 128 18.52 -8.61 -1.66
CA ILE A 128 17.45 -8.14 -2.53
C ILE A 128 17.97 -8.05 -3.96
N SER A 129 17.26 -8.69 -4.89
CA SER A 129 17.50 -8.58 -6.34
C SER A 129 17.33 -7.14 -6.79
N LEU A 130 18.28 -6.67 -7.62
CA LEU A 130 18.15 -5.38 -8.33
C LEU A 130 17.28 -5.49 -9.59
N ASP A 131 16.99 -6.72 -10.04
CA ASP A 131 16.08 -7.05 -11.15
C ASP A 131 14.59 -7.04 -10.73
#